data_AF-A0A139N9I7-F1
#
_entry.id   AF-A0A139N9I7-F1
#
_cell.length_a   1.000
_cell.length_b   1.000
_cell.length_c   1.000
_cell.angle_alpha   90.00
_cell.angle_beta   90.00
_cell.angle_gamma   90.00
#
_symmetry.space_group_name_H-M   'P 1'
#
loop_
_entity.id
_entity.type
_entity.pdbx_description
1 polymer ?
#
loop_
_entity_poly.entity_id
_entity_poly.type
_entity_poly.pdbx_seq_one_letter_code
_entity_poly.pdbx_strand_id
1 'polypeptide(L)'
;MEQVSDPTAKANFVHRIELVQNAINVRAQQAAEAAQQQDDAQEQRTVYVAQYGKSSAYWYNIDNMPSNTRKDKVITMSEADAIRAGKHHSNKE
;
A
#
# COMPACT_ATOMS: atom_id res chain seq x y z
N MET A 1 -8.84 -42.09 28.05
CA MET A 1 -7.88 -41.28 27.26
C MET A 1 -7.65 -42.03 25.97
N GLU A 2 -8.33 -41.63 24.90
CA GLU A 2 -8.19 -42.24 23.58
C GLU A 2 -6.83 -41.79 23.01
N GLN A 3 -5.86 -42.71 23.02
CA GLN A 3 -4.53 -42.46 22.51
C GLN A 3 -4.60 -42.40 20.98
N VAL A 4 -4.12 -41.30 20.39
CA VAL A 4 -3.90 -41.16 18.95
C VAL A 4 -2.72 -42.07 18.54
N SER A 5 -2.99 -43.38 18.45
CA SER A 5 -1.99 -44.40 18.07
C SER A 5 -2.17 -44.91 16.64
N ASP A 6 -3.19 -44.47 15.91
CA ASP A 6 -3.37 -44.81 14.50
C ASP A 6 -2.41 -44.04 13.58
N PRO A 7 -1.55 -44.74 12.79
CA PRO A 7 -0.59 -44.09 11.89
C PRO A 7 -1.27 -43.22 10.83
N THR A 8 -2.50 -43.56 10.45
CA THR A 8 -3.33 -42.78 9.52
C THR A 8 -3.74 -41.43 10.10
N ALA A 9 -4.01 -41.36 11.42
CA ALA A 9 -4.34 -40.11 12.08
C ALA A 9 -3.10 -39.18 12.13
N LYS A 10 -1.92 -39.72 12.47
CA LYS A 10 -0.66 -38.96 12.44
C LYS A 10 -0.34 -38.41 11.05
N ALA A 11 -0.52 -39.22 10.01
CA ALA A 11 -0.30 -38.78 8.62
C ALA A 11 -1.23 -37.62 8.22
N ASN A 12 -2.51 -37.67 8.64
CA ASN A 12 -3.46 -36.60 8.35
C ASN A 12 -3.08 -35.28 9.06
N PHE A 13 -2.62 -35.35 10.31
CA PHE A 13 -2.16 -34.16 11.03
C PHE A 13 -0.95 -33.52 10.35
N VAL A 14 0.04 -34.32 9.96
CA VAL A 14 1.23 -33.83 9.25
C VAL A 14 0.85 -33.17 7.92
N HIS A 15 -0.03 -33.81 7.14
CA HIS A 15 -0.50 -33.25 5.87
C HIS A 15 -1.24 -31.92 6.06
N ARG A 16 -2.08 -31.80 7.09
CA ARG A 16 -2.76 -30.54 7.41
C ARG A 16 -1.78 -29.45 7.83
N ILE A 17 -0.73 -29.77 8.58
CA ILE A 17 0.31 -28.81 8.95
C ILE A 17 1.05 -28.30 7.71
N GLU A 18 1.38 -29.20 6.78
CA GLU A 18 2.04 -28.84 5.52
C GLU A 18 1.17 -27.93 4.65
N LEU A 19 -0.12 -28.25 4.52
CA LEU A 19 -1.09 -27.40 3.81
C LEU A 19 -1.22 -26.01 4.44
N VAL A 20 -1.27 -25.92 5.78
CA VAL A 20 -1.35 -24.65 6.49
C VAL A 20 -0.06 -23.86 6.32
N GLN A 21 1.11 -24.49 6.43
CA GLN A 21 2.40 -23.81 6.22
C GLN A 21 2.52 -23.27 4.80
N ASN A 22 2.11 -24.05 3.80
CA ASN A 22 2.08 -23.61 2.42
C ASN A 22 1.13 -22.42 2.22
N ALA A 23 -0.08 -22.48 2.79
CA ALA A 23 -1.04 -21.38 2.72
C ALA A 23 -0.53 -20.08 3.38
N ILE A 24 0.21 -20.19 4.49
CA ILE A 24 0.87 -19.04 5.14
C ILE A 24 1.93 -18.45 4.21
N ASN A 25 2.78 -19.28 3.62
CA ASN A 25 3.85 -18.82 2.73
C ASN A 25 3.28 -18.13 1.48
N VAL A 26 2.25 -18.72 0.86
CA VAL A 26 1.55 -18.14 -0.29
C VAL A 26 0.93 -16.78 0.08
N ARG A 27 0.28 -16.67 1.24
CA ARG A 27 -0.28 -15.39 1.70
C ARG A 27 0.80 -14.35 1.97
N ALA A 28 1.93 -14.75 2.55
CA ALA A 28 3.05 -13.86 2.82
C ALA A 28 3.67 -13.33 1.51
N GLN A 29 3.82 -14.18 0.50
CA GLN A 29 4.28 -13.78 -0.84
C GLN A 29 3.31 -12.79 -1.49
N GLN A 30 2.01 -13.11 -1.52
CA GLN A 30 0.99 -12.22 -2.09
C GLN A 30 0.93 -10.86 -1.40
N ALA A 31 1.11 -10.83 -0.07
CA ALA A 31 1.15 -9.57 0.67
C ALA A 31 2.39 -8.74 0.33
N ALA A 32 3.56 -9.38 0.15
CA ALA A 32 4.78 -8.70 -0.27
C ALA A 32 4.64 -8.14 -1.70
N GLU A 33 4.11 -8.94 -2.63
CA GLU A 33 3.87 -8.52 -4.01
C GLU A 33 2.88 -7.35 -4.08
N ALA A 34 1.79 -7.38 -3.30
CA ALA A 34 0.82 -6.29 -3.23
C ALA A 34 1.42 -5.01 -2.63
N ALA A 35 2.24 -5.13 -1.58
CA ALA A 35 2.92 -3.99 -0.99
C ALA A 35 3.92 -3.35 -1.96
N GLN A 36 4.69 -4.17 -2.69
CA GLN A 36 5.61 -3.68 -3.72
C GLN A 36 4.88 -2.97 -4.86
N GLN A 37 3.78 -3.55 -5.36
CA GLN A 37 2.96 -2.90 -6.40
C GLN A 37 2.35 -1.57 -5.93
N GLN A 38 1.98 -1.46 -4.66
CA GLN A 38 1.50 -0.20 -4.10
C GLN A 38 2.60 0.84 -3.98
N ASP A 39 3.81 0.46 -3.56
CA ASP A 39 4.96 1.35 -3.44
C ASP A 39 5.39 1.85 -4.84
N ASP A 40 5.52 0.94 -5.80
CA ASP A 40 5.80 1.27 -7.21
C ASP A 40 4.74 2.22 -7.79
N ALA A 41 3.46 1.99 -7.49
CA ALA A 41 2.38 2.86 -7.96
C ALA A 41 2.46 4.25 -7.32
N GLN A 42 2.77 4.36 -6.02
CA GLN A 42 2.92 5.64 -5.32
C GLN A 42 4.17 6.41 -5.76
N GLU A 43 5.28 5.71 -6.05
CA GLU A 43 6.50 6.33 -6.59
C GLU A 43 6.28 6.88 -8.00
N GLN A 44 5.51 6.17 -8.82
CA GLN A 44 5.20 6.57 -10.20
C GLN A 44 4.05 7.60 -10.29
N ARG A 45 3.19 7.69 -9.26
CA ARG A 45 2.03 8.58 -9.29
C ARG A 45 2.45 10.02 -9.09
N THR A 46 2.19 10.83 -10.11
CA THR A 46 2.46 12.26 -10.11
C THR A 46 1.38 13.01 -9.32
N VAL A 47 1.81 13.89 -8.41
CA VAL A 47 0.94 14.77 -7.63
C VAL A 47 1.36 16.23 -7.72
N TYR A 48 0.40 17.12 -7.47
CA TYR A 48 0.56 18.56 -7.50
C TYR A 48 0.51 19.13 -6.10
N VAL A 49 1.45 20.02 -5.75
CA VAL A 49 1.52 20.67 -4.44
C VAL A 49 1.61 22.17 -4.59
N ALA A 50 0.69 22.90 -3.95
CA ALA A 50 0.65 24.36 -4.00
C ALA A 50 1.78 25.03 -3.19
N GLN A 51 1.93 26.35 -3.37
CA GLN A 51 2.81 27.22 -2.58
C GLN A 51 4.30 26.82 -2.65
N TYR A 52 4.79 26.49 -3.84
CA TYR A 52 6.16 25.98 -4.06
C TYR A 52 6.45 24.71 -3.25
N GLY A 53 5.46 23.82 -3.12
CA GLY A 53 5.62 22.59 -2.34
C GLY A 53 5.43 22.76 -0.83
N LYS A 54 5.10 23.96 -0.34
CA LYS A 54 4.91 24.23 1.10
C LYS A 54 3.53 23.86 1.62
N SER A 55 2.57 23.58 0.73
CA SER A 55 1.26 23.10 1.16
C SER A 55 1.37 21.78 1.91
N SER A 56 0.53 21.62 2.93
CA SER A 56 0.34 20.37 3.65
C SER A 56 -0.53 19.38 2.87
N ALA A 57 -1.26 19.86 1.86
CA ALA A 57 -2.09 19.03 1.00
C ALA A 57 -1.44 18.80 -0.37
N TYR A 58 -1.71 17.65 -0.98
CA TYR A 58 -1.43 17.35 -2.39
C TYR A 58 -2.72 16.99 -3.14
N TRP A 59 -2.67 17.09 -4.48
CA TRP A 59 -3.79 16.78 -5.37
C TRP A 59 -3.32 15.94 -6.55
N TYR A 60 -4.16 15.03 -7.05
CA TYR A 60 -3.87 14.31 -8.30
C TYR A 60 -4.06 15.15 -9.55
N ASN A 61 -4.93 16.16 -9.50
CA ASN A 61 -5.24 17.04 -10.62
C ASN A 61 -5.16 18.50 -10.20
N ILE A 62 -4.62 19.34 -11.08
CA ILE A 62 -4.56 20.79 -10.86
C ILE A 62 -5.97 21.38 -10.75
N ASP A 63 -6.96 20.83 -11.45
CA ASP A 63 -8.35 21.31 -11.43
C ASP A 63 -9.04 21.12 -10.07
N ASN A 64 -8.61 20.12 -9.31
CA ASN A 64 -9.16 19.82 -7.97
C ASN A 64 -8.59 20.74 -6.88
N MET A 65 -7.53 21.50 -7.20
CA MET A 65 -6.97 22.45 -6.26
C MET A 65 -7.94 23.64 -6.04
N PRO A 66 -8.01 24.20 -4.82
CA PRO A 66 -8.85 25.36 -4.53
C PRO A 66 -8.69 26.49 -5.56
N SER A 67 -9.77 27.19 -5.90
CA SER A 67 -9.75 28.27 -6.90
C SER A 67 -8.79 29.42 -6.55
N ASN A 68 -8.45 29.59 -5.27
CA ASN A 68 -7.46 30.57 -4.81
C ASN A 68 -6.00 30.10 -5.00
N THR A 69 -5.78 28.89 -5.50
CA THR A 69 -4.46 28.31 -5.71
C THR A 69 -3.76 29.05 -6.83
N ARG A 70 -2.60 29.63 -6.52
CA ARG A 70 -1.70 30.23 -7.51
C ARG A 70 -1.05 29.12 -8.34
N LYS A 71 -1.58 28.87 -9.54
CA LYS A 71 -1.15 27.78 -10.43
C LYS A 71 0.32 27.91 -10.85
N ASP A 72 0.82 29.13 -10.96
CA ASP A 72 2.24 29.46 -11.19
C ASP A 72 3.18 28.99 -10.06
N LYS A 73 2.64 28.67 -8.89
CA LYS A 73 3.39 28.21 -7.70
C LYS A 73 3.10 26.76 -7.36
N VAL A 74 2.54 26.01 -8.30
CA VAL A 74 2.31 24.57 -8.14
C VAL A 74 3.56 23.85 -8.60
N ILE A 75 4.05 22.94 -7.77
CA ILE A 75 5.12 22.03 -8.15
C ILE A 75 4.57 20.63 -8.32
N THR A 76 5.30 19.83 -9.06
CA THR A 76 4.99 18.44 -9.34
C THR A 76 6.00 17.56 -8.62
N MET A 77 5.54 16.53 -7.92
CA MET A 77 6.39 15.51 -7.26
C MET A 77 5.68 14.16 -7.24
N SER A 78 6.37 13.09 -6.83
CA SER A 78 5.74 11.79 -6.62
C SER A 78 4.86 11.76 -5.38
N GLU A 79 3.80 10.96 -5.38
CA GLU A 79 2.94 10.76 -4.21
C GLU A 79 3.74 10.26 -3.02
N ALA A 80 4.67 9.32 -3.23
CA ALA A 80 5.59 8.83 -2.21
C ALA A 80 6.41 9.96 -1.56
N ASP A 81 6.94 10.91 -2.33
CA ASP A 81 7.68 12.07 -1.81
C ASP A 81 6.76 13.02 -1.04
N ALA A 82 5.53 13.22 -1.50
CA ALA A 82 4.55 14.04 -0.80
C ALA A 82 4.19 13.41 0.57
N ILE A 83 3.93 12.10 0.61
CA ILE A 83 3.68 11.34 1.84
C ILE A 83 4.89 11.39 2.78
N ARG A 84 6.10 11.19 2.26
CA ARG A 84 7.36 11.28 3.01
C ARG A 84 7.59 12.67 3.59
N ALA A 85 7.15 13.72 2.89
CA ALA A 85 7.15 15.09 3.37
C ALA A 85 6.01 15.41 4.36
N GLY A 86 5.22 14.41 4.77
CA GLY A 86 4.12 14.55 5.72
C GLY A 86 2.87 15.22 5.13
N LYS A 87 2.73 15.23 3.80
CA LYS A 87 1.58 15.82 3.12
C LYS A 87 0.42 14.83 3.05
N HIS A 88 -0.81 15.34 3.06
CA HIS A 88 -2.02 14.54 2.96
C HIS A 88 -2.73 14.78 1.63
N HIS A 89 -3.40 13.75 1.12
CA HIS A 89 -4.29 13.91 -0.03
C HIS A 89 -5.43 14.86 0.33
N SER A 90 -5.81 15.73 -0.60
CA SER A 90 -6.97 16.58 -0.40
C SER A 90 -8.26 15.78 -0.62
N ASN A 91 -9.18 15.79 0.35
CA ASN A 91 -10.51 15.16 0.24
C ASN A 91 -11.43 15.80 -0.80
N LYS A 92 -10.98 16.86 -1.49
CA LYS A 92 -11.75 17.57 -2.50
C LYS A 92 -11.37 17.00 -3.86
N GLU A 93 -12.13 16.03 -4.32
CA GLU A 93 -12.01 15.40 -5.64
C GLU A 93 -13.22 15.69 -6.51
#